data_AF-A0A1V6SKC0-F1
#
_entry.id   AF-A0A1V6SKC0-F1
#
_cell.length_a   1.000
_cell.length_b   1.000
_cell.length_c   1.000
_cell.angle_alpha   90.00
_cell.angle_beta   90.00
_cell.angle_gamma   90.00
#
_symmetry.space_group_name_H-M   'P 1'
#
loop_
_entity.id
_entity.type
_entity.pdbx_description
1 polymer ?
#
loop_
_entity_poly.entity_id
_entity_poly.type
_entity_poly.pdbx_seq_one_letter_code
_entity_poly.pdbx_strand_id
1 'polypeptide(L)'
;MPLRVNLFTAHKAATALRQPVGSFAPRNIASPLRFRAEQSAPIQKRWNSSKDDKKVIPPDEQKFPTQDPLPHVSEEAAEVDRIMSKEKSCDGQPTAPELEQGSPVEEILSRDKEAMKHMPKVMQDQMKKGTRSFSTSARSRLPDIQNSQPEADASAAILASMIQGVEEQTTERLPGLKFAEPEAPQGTLNFRKRYDTMQDQFTKMLMQDGKLARAQKNMSTILDTLRTSSPPNIQSRRPLIGAPPAPQLPLDPVLYLTLIVDSVAPLFRIRQQKGIAGGGTAVQVPHPLTLRQRRRTAIKWIIDGSEKRRDAQLAHRVANELIAIAEGRSGVWDRRDQQHKIGISGRANLGLAPRRR
;
A
#
# COMPACT_ATOMS: atom_id res chain seq x y z
N MET A 1 -97.77 -6.00 -15.51
CA MET A 1 -97.58 -7.16 -16.41
C MET A 1 -96.09 -7.27 -16.73
N PRO A 2 -95.32 -8.18 -16.09
CA PRO A 2 -93.87 -8.32 -16.31
C PRO A 2 -93.53 -9.49 -17.25
N LEU A 3 -92.40 -9.38 -17.96
CA LEU A 3 -91.72 -10.48 -18.66
C LEU A 3 -90.21 -10.33 -18.40
N ARG A 4 -89.36 -11.34 -18.25
CA ARG A 4 -89.42 -12.75 -17.85
C ARG A 4 -87.93 -13.12 -17.66
N VAL A 5 -87.61 -13.82 -16.58
CA VAL A 5 -86.25 -14.31 -16.24
C VAL A 5 -85.88 -15.49 -17.14
N ASN A 6 -84.63 -15.60 -17.57
CA ASN A 6 -84.04 -16.87 -18.02
C ASN A 6 -82.69 -17.10 -17.31
N LEU A 7 -82.71 -18.06 -16.40
CA LEU A 7 -81.57 -18.73 -15.77
C LEU A 7 -81.39 -20.09 -16.46
N PHE A 8 -80.23 -20.35 -17.06
CA PHE A 8 -79.76 -21.69 -17.41
C PHE A 8 -78.24 -21.71 -17.14
N THR A 9 -77.83 -22.20 -15.97
CA THR A 9 -77.37 -23.58 -15.69
C THR A 9 -76.01 -23.94 -16.31
N ALA A 10 -75.08 -24.21 -15.40
CA ALA A 10 -73.74 -24.69 -15.63
C ALA A 10 -73.70 -26.13 -16.16
N HIS A 11 -72.69 -26.44 -16.98
CA HIS A 11 -72.14 -27.79 -17.08
C HIS A 11 -70.61 -27.75 -16.96
N LYS A 12 -70.14 -28.43 -15.91
CA LYS A 12 -68.78 -28.92 -15.74
C LYS A 12 -68.41 -29.86 -16.88
N ALA A 13 -67.20 -29.72 -17.41
CA ALA A 13 -66.47 -30.81 -18.04
C ALA A 13 -65.04 -30.82 -17.48
N ALA A 14 -64.64 -31.97 -16.94
CA ALA A 14 -63.29 -32.28 -16.51
C ALA A 14 -62.83 -33.52 -17.26
N THR A 15 -61.58 -33.50 -17.77
CA THR A 15 -60.66 -34.57 -18.26
C THR A 15 -59.93 -34.04 -19.51
N ALA A 16 -58.67 -34.33 -19.81
CA ALA A 16 -57.59 -35.09 -19.18
C ALA A 16 -56.23 -34.66 -19.80
N LEU A 17 -55.16 -35.07 -19.13
CA LEU A 17 -53.75 -35.14 -19.52
C LEU A 17 -53.33 -34.87 -20.98
N ARG A 18 -52.31 -34.02 -21.15
CA ARG A 18 -51.05 -34.42 -21.81
C ARG A 18 -49.90 -33.46 -21.48
N GLN A 19 -48.85 -33.98 -20.87
CA GLN A 19 -47.52 -33.36 -20.89
C GLN A 19 -46.85 -33.63 -22.25
N PRO A 20 -45.91 -32.76 -22.64
CA PRO A 20 -44.61 -33.32 -22.98
C PRO A 20 -43.46 -32.65 -22.23
N VAL A 21 -42.57 -33.51 -21.76
CA VAL A 21 -41.28 -33.24 -21.16
C VAL A 21 -40.38 -32.62 -22.24
N GLY A 22 -40.02 -31.35 -22.05
CA GLY A 22 -38.97 -30.67 -22.82
C GLY A 22 -37.75 -30.50 -21.94
N SER A 23 -36.81 -31.44 -22.04
CA SER A 23 -35.50 -31.41 -21.41
C SER A 23 -34.71 -30.17 -21.85
N PHE A 24 -34.49 -29.25 -20.90
CA PHE A 24 -33.53 -28.16 -21.03
C PHE A 24 -32.10 -28.71 -20.94
N ALA A 25 -31.36 -28.67 -22.05
CA ALA A 25 -29.91 -28.78 -22.04
C ALA A 25 -29.28 -27.38 -21.99
N PRO A 26 -28.34 -27.10 -21.06
CA PRO A 26 -27.58 -25.86 -21.09
C PRO A 26 -26.51 -25.94 -22.18
N ARG A 27 -26.62 -25.08 -23.21
CA ARG A 27 -25.50 -24.84 -24.14
C ARG A 27 -24.44 -23.99 -23.44
N ASN A 28 -23.42 -24.67 -22.91
CA ASN A 28 -22.08 -24.11 -22.77
C ASN A 28 -21.49 -23.92 -24.17
N ILE A 29 -21.20 -22.68 -24.55
CA ILE A 29 -20.33 -22.40 -25.70
C ILE A 29 -18.99 -21.96 -25.12
N ALA A 30 -18.07 -22.91 -25.11
CA ALA A 30 -16.65 -22.68 -25.03
C ALA A 30 -16.17 -21.91 -26.28
N SER A 31 -15.19 -21.04 -26.07
CA SER A 31 -14.36 -20.39 -27.07
C SER A 31 -13.70 -21.37 -28.06
N PRO A 32 -13.31 -20.88 -29.25
CA PRO A 32 -11.99 -21.19 -29.76
C PRO A 32 -11.17 -19.93 -30.11
N LEU A 33 -10.06 -19.79 -29.38
CA LEU A 33 -8.70 -19.60 -29.85
C LEU A 33 -8.40 -19.02 -31.26
N ARG A 34 -7.47 -18.04 -31.21
CA ARG A 34 -6.31 -17.78 -32.11
C ARG A 34 -6.55 -16.92 -33.36
N PHE A 35 -6.20 -15.64 -33.23
CA PHE A 35 -5.35 -14.97 -34.23
C PHE A 35 -3.97 -14.69 -33.63
N ARG A 36 -2.97 -15.24 -34.32
CA ARG A 36 -1.53 -15.01 -34.16
C ARG A 36 -1.20 -13.76 -34.97
N ALA A 37 -0.72 -12.71 -34.32
CA ALA A 37 -0.08 -11.58 -34.96
C ALA A 37 1.14 -11.18 -34.13
N GLU A 38 2.26 -11.41 -34.76
CA GLU A 38 3.66 -11.09 -34.53
C GLU A 38 4.05 -10.18 -33.35
N GLN A 39 5.00 -10.70 -32.59
CA GLN A 39 5.84 -9.97 -31.66
C GLN A 39 6.69 -8.96 -32.44
N SER A 40 6.46 -7.67 -32.22
CA SER A 40 7.48 -6.64 -32.46
C SER A 40 7.73 -5.93 -31.13
N ALA A 41 8.95 -6.08 -30.63
CA ALA A 41 9.41 -5.46 -29.39
C ALA A 41 9.46 -3.93 -29.55
N PRO A 42 8.97 -3.12 -28.58
CA PRO A 42 9.26 -1.70 -28.58
C PRO A 42 10.70 -1.47 -28.11
N ILE A 43 11.54 -1.08 -29.06
CA ILE A 43 12.84 -0.45 -28.86
C ILE A 43 12.73 0.63 -27.78
N GLN A 44 13.50 0.48 -26.71
CA GLN A 44 13.67 1.49 -25.67
C GLN A 44 14.26 2.75 -26.30
N LYS A 45 13.46 3.82 -26.38
CA LYS A 45 13.96 5.16 -26.69
C LYS A 45 14.68 5.69 -25.44
N ARG A 46 16.00 5.66 -25.50
CA ARG A 46 16.93 6.31 -24.60
C ARG A 46 16.67 7.83 -24.64
N TRP A 47 16.38 8.43 -23.49
CA TRP A 47 16.26 9.87 -23.37
C TRP A 47 17.67 10.49 -23.38
N ASN A 48 17.93 11.35 -24.37
CA ASN A 48 19.10 12.21 -24.39
C ASN A 48 18.90 13.32 -23.34
N SER A 49 19.83 13.42 -22.39
CA SER A 49 19.93 14.54 -21.47
C SER A 49 20.44 15.78 -22.21
N SER A 50 19.67 16.87 -22.16
CA SER A 50 20.11 18.21 -22.53
C SER A 50 21.26 18.67 -21.63
N LYS A 51 22.33 19.16 -22.27
CA LYS A 51 23.36 19.97 -21.63
C LYS A 51 22.75 21.32 -21.23
N ASP A 52 23.05 21.83 -20.04
CA ASP A 52 23.96 22.98 -19.90
C ASP A 52 24.14 23.45 -18.45
N ASP A 53 25.32 24.05 -18.25
CA ASP A 53 25.78 24.94 -17.18
C ASP A 53 26.09 24.38 -15.78
N LYS A 54 27.39 24.15 -15.56
CA LYS A 54 28.09 24.62 -14.34
C LYS A 54 29.62 24.73 -14.56
N LYS A 55 30.06 25.99 -14.55
CA LYS A 55 31.37 26.57 -14.16
C LYS A 55 32.61 25.65 -14.16
N VAL A 56 33.50 25.95 -15.11
CA VAL A 56 34.89 25.46 -15.23
C VAL A 56 35.74 25.95 -14.05
N ILE A 57 36.47 25.04 -13.43
CA ILE A 57 37.55 25.28 -12.46
C ILE A 57 38.88 24.97 -13.19
N PRO A 58 39.95 25.77 -13.04
CA PRO A 58 41.21 25.59 -13.77
C PRO A 58 41.92 24.25 -13.45
N PRO A 59 42.74 23.72 -14.39
CA PRO A 59 43.06 22.29 -14.47
C PRO A 59 44.26 21.80 -13.61
N ASP A 60 44.77 22.57 -12.65
CA ASP A 60 46.06 22.22 -12.02
C ASP A 60 46.02 21.57 -10.63
N GLU A 61 44.87 21.34 -9.99
CA GLU A 61 44.86 20.73 -8.63
C GLU A 61 43.70 19.77 -8.35
N GLN A 62 43.52 18.74 -9.18
CA GLN A 62 42.71 17.57 -8.81
C GLN A 62 43.46 16.27 -9.11
N LYS A 63 44.35 15.86 -8.19
CA LYS A 63 44.89 14.50 -8.18
C LYS A 63 43.83 13.55 -7.62
N PHE A 64 43.20 12.79 -8.51
CA PHE A 64 42.36 11.66 -8.13
C PHE A 64 43.26 10.45 -7.80
N PRO A 65 42.95 9.62 -6.79
CA PRO A 65 43.78 8.47 -6.37
C PRO A 65 43.98 7.34 -7.40
N THR A 66 43.67 7.56 -8.67
CA THR A 66 43.59 6.51 -9.71
C THR A 66 44.32 6.89 -11.00
N GLN A 67 45.17 7.92 -10.96
CA GLN A 67 45.90 8.41 -12.14
C GLN A 67 47.37 7.99 -12.19
N ASP A 68 47.85 7.20 -11.22
CA ASP A 68 49.23 6.71 -11.28
C ASP A 68 49.38 5.74 -12.47
N PRO A 69 50.31 6.00 -13.40
CA PRO A 69 50.52 5.12 -14.55
C PRO A 69 51.00 3.76 -14.05
N LEU A 70 50.40 2.68 -14.57
CA LEU A 70 50.78 1.31 -14.22
C LEU A 70 52.29 1.08 -14.48
N PRO A 71 52.96 0.31 -13.60
CA PRO A 71 54.37 -0.01 -13.78
C PRO A 71 54.61 -0.75 -15.10
N HIS A 72 55.83 -0.64 -15.62
CA HIS A 72 56.19 -1.34 -16.86
C HIS A 72 56.16 -2.85 -16.63
N VAL A 73 55.75 -3.59 -17.67
CA VAL A 73 55.56 -5.06 -17.62
C VAL A 73 56.84 -5.80 -17.14
N SER A 74 58.02 -5.20 -17.30
CA SER A 74 59.29 -5.72 -16.77
C SER A 74 59.41 -5.62 -15.25
N GLU A 75 58.85 -4.59 -14.63
CA GLU A 75 58.84 -4.43 -13.17
C GLU A 75 57.77 -5.33 -12.54
N GLU A 76 56.59 -5.47 -13.15
CA GLU A 76 55.59 -6.43 -12.67
C GLU A 76 56.09 -7.87 -12.78
N ALA A 77 56.78 -8.24 -13.86
CA ALA A 77 57.38 -9.56 -14.00
C ALA A 77 58.47 -9.83 -12.94
N ALA A 78 59.30 -8.83 -12.63
CA ALA A 78 60.32 -8.94 -11.59
C ALA A 78 59.72 -9.07 -10.19
N GLU A 79 58.60 -8.39 -9.92
CA GLU A 79 57.90 -8.49 -8.63
C GLU A 79 57.17 -9.83 -8.49
N VAL A 80 56.57 -10.34 -9.57
CA VAL A 80 55.99 -11.69 -9.62
C VAL A 80 57.08 -12.75 -9.43
N ASP A 81 58.24 -12.61 -10.07
CA ASP A 81 59.37 -13.54 -9.87
C ASP A 81 59.91 -13.48 -8.43
N ARG A 82 59.90 -12.31 -7.78
CA ARG A 82 60.23 -12.18 -6.35
C ARG A 82 59.21 -12.87 -5.46
N ILE A 83 57.92 -12.75 -5.74
CA ILE A 83 56.85 -13.42 -4.99
C ILE A 83 56.97 -14.95 -5.15
N MET A 84 57.14 -15.42 -6.38
CA MET A 84 57.22 -16.84 -6.72
C MET A 84 58.56 -17.48 -6.27
N SER A 85 59.63 -16.69 -6.15
CA SER A 85 60.90 -17.18 -5.59
C SER A 85 60.94 -17.14 -4.06
N LYS A 86 60.14 -16.28 -3.41
CA LYS A 86 59.99 -16.27 -1.95
C LYS A 86 59.28 -17.54 -1.44
N GLU A 87 58.46 -18.18 -2.26
CA GLU A 87 57.83 -19.48 -1.98
C GLU A 87 58.79 -20.69 -2.16
N LYS A 88 60.01 -20.51 -2.68
CA LYS A 88 60.98 -21.62 -2.87
C LYS A 88 62.03 -21.76 -1.76
N SER A 89 61.92 -20.97 -0.70
CA SER A 89 62.72 -21.16 0.50
C SER A 89 62.01 -22.17 1.43
N CYS A 90 62.45 -23.43 1.35
CA CYS A 90 62.19 -24.55 2.25
C CYS A 90 61.00 -25.49 1.90
N ASP A 91 61.40 -26.65 1.37
CA ASP A 91 60.88 -28.00 1.63
C ASP A 91 59.39 -28.30 1.38
N GLY A 92 58.97 -28.26 0.11
CA GLY A 92 58.29 -29.37 -0.56
C GLY A 92 57.05 -30.07 0.06
N GLN A 93 56.33 -29.49 1.02
CA GLN A 93 55.01 -29.97 1.46
C GLN A 93 53.97 -28.84 1.53
N PRO A 94 52.73 -29.04 1.03
CA PRO A 94 51.70 -28.02 1.08
C PRO A 94 50.97 -28.05 2.42
N THR A 95 51.18 -27.03 3.25
CA THR A 95 50.36 -26.76 4.45
C THR A 95 49.22 -25.79 4.13
N ALA A 96 48.10 -25.98 4.81
CA ALA A 96 46.84 -25.25 4.65
C ALA A 96 47.01 -23.72 4.89
N PRO A 97 46.11 -22.87 4.35
CA PRO A 97 46.27 -21.42 4.43
C PRO A 97 46.08 -20.95 5.87
N GLU A 98 47.19 -20.62 6.54
CA GLU A 98 47.17 -20.00 7.86
C GLU A 98 46.69 -18.54 7.77
N LEU A 99 45.95 -18.14 8.79
CA LEU A 99 45.37 -16.81 9.02
C LEU A 99 46.43 -15.71 9.29
N GLU A 100 47.68 -15.93 8.88
CA GLU A 100 48.84 -15.05 9.02
C GLU A 100 49.38 -14.60 7.64
N GLN A 101 48.63 -14.83 6.56
CA GLN A 101 48.92 -14.33 5.20
C GLN A 101 48.56 -12.84 4.99
N GLY A 102 48.58 -12.04 6.06
CA GLY A 102 48.67 -10.59 5.91
C GLY A 102 50.13 -10.21 5.98
N SER A 103 50.69 -9.54 4.96
CA SER A 103 51.97 -8.86 5.14
C SER A 103 51.83 -7.95 6.37
N PRO A 104 52.68 -8.10 7.41
CA PRO A 104 52.51 -7.35 8.64
C PRO A 104 52.40 -5.85 8.31
N VAL A 105 51.44 -5.15 8.91
CA VAL A 105 51.20 -3.72 8.67
C VAL A 105 52.49 -2.90 8.88
N GLU A 106 53.36 -3.38 9.76
CA GLU A 106 54.70 -2.84 10.01
C GLU A 106 55.66 -2.94 8.80
N GLU A 107 55.54 -4.00 8.00
CA GLU A 107 56.34 -4.23 6.79
C GLU A 107 55.86 -3.39 5.60
N ILE A 108 54.58 -3.03 5.54
CA ILE A 108 54.02 -2.08 4.56
C ILE A 108 54.46 -0.65 4.93
N LEU A 109 54.36 -0.30 6.22
CA LEU A 109 54.72 1.03 6.72
C LEU A 109 56.22 1.32 6.70
N SER A 110 57.08 0.30 6.77
CA SER A 110 58.53 0.47 6.63
C SER A 110 58.99 0.67 5.18
N ARG A 111 58.23 0.14 4.21
CA ARG A 111 58.48 0.35 2.77
C ARG A 111 58.04 1.74 2.31
N ASP A 112 56.91 2.23 2.82
CA ASP A 112 56.32 3.51 2.40
C ASP A 112 56.59 4.67 3.37
N LYS A 113 57.65 5.44 3.08
CA LYS A 113 58.03 6.63 3.87
C LYS A 113 56.97 7.74 3.86
N GLU A 114 56.08 7.74 2.88
CA GLU A 114 54.98 8.72 2.76
C GLU A 114 53.79 8.36 3.64
N ALA A 115 53.50 7.07 3.81
CA ALA A 115 52.47 6.55 4.72
C ALA A 115 52.81 6.88 6.18
N MET A 116 54.10 6.87 6.55
CA MET A 116 54.55 7.25 7.89
C MET A 116 54.22 8.70 8.28
N LYS A 117 54.13 9.62 7.31
CA LYS A 117 53.85 11.04 7.57
C LYS A 117 52.38 11.31 7.86
N HIS A 118 51.49 10.50 7.29
CA HIS A 118 50.04 10.66 7.40
C HIS A 118 49.41 9.73 8.45
N MET A 119 50.21 8.91 9.15
CA MET A 119 49.66 7.99 10.14
C MET A 119 49.19 8.73 11.42
N PRO A 120 48.18 8.22 12.14
CA PRO A 120 47.74 8.75 13.42
C PRO A 120 48.86 8.75 14.47
N LYS A 121 48.90 9.79 15.32
CA LYS A 121 49.96 10.01 16.31
C LYS A 121 50.19 8.81 17.25
N VAL A 122 49.13 8.09 17.62
CA VAL A 122 49.18 6.91 18.50
C VAL A 122 50.01 5.76 17.90
N MET A 123 49.99 5.60 16.57
CA MET A 123 50.80 4.59 15.89
C MET A 123 52.26 5.05 15.70
N GLN A 124 52.49 6.35 15.49
CA GLN A 124 53.85 6.91 15.44
C GLN A 124 54.60 6.69 16.76
N ASP A 125 53.89 6.83 17.88
CA ASP A 125 54.44 6.65 19.22
C ASP A 125 54.73 5.18 19.55
N GLN A 126 53.99 4.23 18.97
CA GLN A 126 54.25 2.79 19.07
C GLN A 126 55.51 2.39 18.28
N MET A 127 55.69 2.89 17.05
CA MET A 127 56.86 2.58 16.21
C MET A 127 58.16 3.27 16.68
N LYS A 128 58.07 4.48 17.26
CA LYS A 128 59.24 5.17 17.85
C LYS A 128 59.71 4.54 19.16
N LYS A 129 58.88 3.68 19.78
CA LYS A 129 59.25 2.94 20.98
C LYS A 129 60.08 1.72 20.57
N GLY A 130 61.38 1.96 20.37
CA GLY A 130 62.35 0.86 20.27
C GLY A 130 62.21 -0.09 21.46
N THR A 131 62.39 -1.38 21.20
CA THR A 131 62.33 -2.51 22.15
C THR A 131 63.26 -2.28 23.34
N ARG A 132 62.75 -1.53 24.33
CA ARG A 132 63.30 -1.49 25.67
C ARG A 132 62.37 -2.35 26.50
N SER A 133 62.86 -3.51 26.91
CA SER A 133 62.18 -4.44 27.79
C SER A 133 61.76 -3.70 29.06
N PHE A 134 60.50 -3.28 29.13
CA PHE A 134 59.91 -2.88 30.40
C PHE A 134 59.69 -4.15 31.20
N SER A 135 60.65 -4.46 32.06
CA SER A 135 60.46 -5.35 33.19
C SER A 135 59.38 -4.72 34.09
N THR A 136 58.15 -5.20 33.95
CA THR A 136 57.12 -5.08 34.99
C THR A 136 56.87 -6.47 35.51
N SER A 137 57.78 -6.90 36.38
CA SER A 137 57.60 -8.01 37.30
C SER A 137 56.52 -7.67 38.33
N ALA A 138 55.26 -7.62 37.90
CA ALA A 138 54.16 -7.86 38.83
C ALA A 138 53.94 -9.37 38.92
N ARG A 139 54.71 -10.00 39.81
CA ARG A 139 54.43 -11.37 40.26
C ARG A 139 53.03 -11.39 40.89
N SER A 140 52.03 -11.85 40.14
CA SER A 140 50.86 -12.44 40.78
C SER A 140 51.34 -13.77 41.38
N ARG A 141 51.48 -13.81 42.70
CA ARG A 141 51.70 -15.05 43.43
C ARG A 141 50.42 -15.89 43.27
N LEU A 142 50.41 -16.83 42.31
CA LEU A 142 49.60 -18.03 42.48
C LEU A 142 50.32 -18.91 43.51
N PRO A 143 49.68 -19.31 44.62
CA PRO A 143 50.12 -20.49 45.33
C PRO A 143 49.71 -21.73 44.53
N ASP A 144 50.65 -22.66 44.37
CA ASP A 144 50.35 -24.04 44.00
C ASP A 144 49.33 -24.61 45.00
N ILE A 145 48.10 -24.85 44.54
CA ILE A 145 47.14 -25.69 45.25
C ILE A 145 47.06 -27.01 44.48
N GLN A 146 47.96 -27.92 44.85
CA GLN A 146 47.73 -29.34 44.63
C GLN A 146 46.64 -29.81 45.61
N ASN A 147 45.57 -30.39 45.05
CA ASN A 147 44.52 -31.18 45.69
C ASN A 147 43.61 -30.49 46.73
N SER A 148 42.50 -29.92 46.27
CA SER A 148 41.13 -30.17 46.78
C SER A 148 40.10 -29.30 46.04
N GLN A 149 39.11 -29.92 45.38
CA GLN A 149 37.83 -29.26 45.03
C GLN A 149 37.05 -28.94 46.33
N PRO A 150 36.17 -27.90 46.41
CA PRO A 150 35.22 -27.47 45.39
C PRO A 150 34.95 -25.93 45.35
N GLU A 151 35.89 -25.13 44.81
CA GLU A 151 35.66 -23.68 44.60
C GLU A 151 35.26 -23.35 43.13
N ALA A 152 35.41 -24.33 42.23
CA ALA A 152 34.96 -24.23 40.84
C ALA A 152 33.43 -24.13 40.74
N ASP A 153 32.70 -24.70 41.71
CA ASP A 153 31.24 -24.72 41.73
C ASP A 153 30.64 -23.35 42.01
N ALA A 154 31.29 -22.52 42.85
CA ALA A 154 30.80 -21.17 43.16
C ALA A 154 30.96 -20.22 41.97
N SER A 155 32.11 -20.29 41.29
CA SER A 155 32.36 -19.50 40.07
C SER A 155 31.49 -19.98 38.91
N ALA A 156 31.31 -21.30 38.77
CA ALA A 156 30.40 -21.89 37.79
C ALA A 156 28.92 -21.55 38.10
N ALA A 157 28.53 -21.48 39.38
CA ALA A 157 27.17 -21.08 39.79
C ALA A 157 26.89 -19.61 39.49
N ILE A 158 27.87 -18.72 39.65
CA ILE A 158 27.72 -17.31 39.28
C ILE A 158 27.58 -17.16 37.76
N LEU A 159 28.42 -17.85 36.98
CA LEU A 159 28.31 -17.87 35.53
C LEU A 159 26.99 -18.49 35.06
N ALA A 160 26.55 -19.58 35.70
CA ALA A 160 25.26 -20.21 35.44
C ALA A 160 24.09 -19.26 35.76
N SER A 161 24.14 -18.50 36.86
CA SER A 161 23.13 -17.51 37.20
C SER A 161 23.08 -16.33 36.21
N MET A 162 24.24 -15.91 35.69
CA MET A 162 24.31 -14.89 34.62
C MET A 162 23.74 -15.41 33.31
N ILE A 163 24.07 -16.66 32.92
CA ILE A 163 23.54 -17.30 31.71
C ILE A 163 22.03 -17.46 31.86
N GLN A 164 21.56 -17.94 33.01
CA GLN A 164 20.14 -18.11 33.30
C GLN A 164 19.38 -16.77 33.28
N GLY A 165 19.95 -15.68 33.80
CA GLY A 165 19.35 -14.35 33.69
C GLY A 165 19.27 -13.81 32.26
N VAL A 166 20.23 -14.16 31.40
CA VAL A 166 20.19 -13.83 29.96
C VAL A 166 19.19 -14.73 29.21
N GLU A 167 19.10 -16.01 29.58
CA GLU A 167 18.11 -16.95 29.06
C GLU A 167 16.68 -16.58 29.49
N GLU A 168 16.46 -16.14 30.73
CA GLU A 168 15.17 -15.64 31.21
C GLU A 168 14.76 -14.35 30.48
N GLN A 169 15.68 -13.39 30.28
CA GLN A 169 15.41 -12.20 29.48
C GLN A 169 15.14 -12.48 27.99
N THR A 170 15.71 -13.56 27.45
CA THR A 170 15.49 -13.98 26.06
C THR A 170 14.26 -14.87 25.91
N THR A 171 13.86 -15.62 26.93
CA THR A 171 12.65 -16.44 26.93
C THR A 171 11.39 -15.64 27.22
N GLU A 172 11.45 -14.60 28.07
CA GLU A 172 10.35 -13.63 28.23
C GLU A 172 10.07 -12.85 26.93
N ARG A 173 11.09 -12.69 26.07
CA ARG A 173 10.95 -12.18 24.71
C ARG A 173 10.69 -13.34 23.75
N LEU A 174 9.47 -13.88 23.78
CA LEU A 174 8.85 -14.76 22.76
C LEU A 174 9.85 -15.40 21.76
N PRO A 175 10.17 -16.70 21.87
CA PRO A 175 11.23 -17.31 21.10
C PRO A 175 11.01 -17.13 19.59
N GLY A 176 11.95 -16.45 18.93
CA GLY A 176 12.00 -16.31 17.46
C GLY A 176 11.77 -14.90 16.91
N LEU A 177 11.28 -13.93 17.69
CA LEU A 177 11.15 -12.55 17.22
C LEU A 177 12.32 -11.67 17.70
N LYS A 178 12.99 -11.00 16.76
CA LYS A 178 14.04 -10.01 17.06
C LYS A 178 13.49 -8.74 17.71
N PHE A 179 12.24 -8.39 17.41
CA PHE A 179 11.52 -7.23 17.94
C PHE A 179 10.21 -7.68 18.57
N ALA A 180 9.67 -6.91 19.51
CA ALA A 180 8.37 -7.23 20.11
C ALA A 180 7.29 -7.46 19.03
N GLU A 181 6.34 -8.34 19.32
CA GLU A 181 5.22 -8.61 18.41
C GLU A 181 4.47 -7.31 18.11
N PRO A 182 4.18 -6.99 16.84
CA PRO A 182 3.41 -5.80 16.52
C PRO A 182 2.00 -5.94 17.09
N GLU A 183 1.53 -4.90 17.77
CA GLU A 183 0.14 -4.86 18.23
C GLU A 183 -0.81 -5.02 17.04
N ALA A 184 -1.86 -5.82 17.25
CA ALA A 184 -2.87 -6.02 16.23
C ALA A 184 -3.41 -4.65 15.78
N PRO A 185 -3.34 -4.33 14.48
CA PRO A 185 -3.79 -3.04 13.97
C PRO A 185 -5.29 -2.88 14.24
N GLN A 186 -5.71 -1.68 14.62
CA GLN A 186 -7.12 -1.34 14.84
C GLN A 186 -7.95 -1.29 13.53
N GLY A 187 -7.44 -1.84 12.42
CA GLY A 187 -8.04 -1.73 11.08
C GLY A 187 -7.45 -2.71 10.07
N THR A 188 -7.79 -2.53 8.80
CA THR A 188 -7.38 -3.47 7.73
C THR A 188 -6.01 -3.11 7.17
N LEU A 189 -4.98 -3.91 7.50
CA LEU A 189 -3.66 -3.85 6.81
C LEU A 189 -3.66 -4.55 5.44
N ASN A 190 -4.83 -4.96 4.95
CA ASN A 190 -4.98 -5.60 3.66
C ASN A 190 -4.57 -4.63 2.54
N PHE A 191 -3.48 -4.92 1.83
CA PHE A 191 -3.00 -4.10 0.71
C PHE A 191 -4.09 -3.81 -0.34
N ARG A 192 -4.96 -4.80 -0.61
CA ARG A 192 -6.09 -4.67 -1.55
C ARG A 192 -7.19 -3.70 -1.08
N LYS A 193 -7.27 -3.44 0.24
CA LYS A 193 -8.23 -2.55 0.89
C LYS A 193 -7.49 -1.58 1.82
N ARG A 194 -6.54 -0.84 1.25
CA ARG A 194 -5.73 0.14 1.98
C ARG A 194 -6.54 1.37 2.41
N TYR A 195 -7.41 1.85 1.53
CA TYR A 195 -8.22 3.05 1.75
C TYR A 195 -9.60 2.70 2.30
N ASP A 196 -10.28 3.69 2.87
CA ASP A 196 -11.66 3.53 3.28
C ASP A 196 -12.56 3.14 2.09
N THR A 197 -13.61 2.37 2.38
CA THR A 197 -14.59 1.88 1.40
C THR A 197 -15.23 3.01 0.60
N MET A 198 -15.44 4.19 1.21
CA MET A 198 -16.00 5.34 0.51
C MET A 198 -15.03 5.96 -0.46
N GLN A 199 -13.81 6.22 0.00
CA GLN A 199 -12.75 6.77 -0.82
C GLN A 199 -12.42 5.85 -2.00
N ASP A 200 -12.34 4.54 -1.77
CA ASP A 200 -12.11 3.53 -2.82
C ASP A 200 -13.29 3.48 -3.83
N GLN A 201 -14.53 3.55 -3.35
CA GLN A 201 -15.69 3.57 -4.24
C GLN A 201 -15.75 4.86 -5.07
N PHE A 202 -15.47 6.02 -4.47
CA PHE A 202 -15.52 7.31 -5.15
C PHE A 202 -14.38 7.44 -6.17
N THR A 203 -13.16 7.06 -5.82
CA THR A 203 -12.01 7.05 -6.75
C THR A 203 -12.28 6.18 -7.98
N LYS A 204 -12.84 4.98 -7.80
CA LYS A 204 -13.20 4.09 -8.91
C LYS A 204 -14.32 4.66 -9.79
N MET A 205 -15.21 5.48 -9.24
CA MET A 205 -16.25 6.17 -10.01
C MET A 205 -15.72 7.40 -10.78
N LEU A 206 -14.68 8.06 -10.26
CA LEU A 206 -13.96 9.12 -10.98
C LEU A 206 -13.06 8.57 -12.10
N MET A 207 -12.65 7.31 -12.03
CA MET A 207 -11.75 6.68 -12.99
C MET A 207 -12.41 6.53 -14.36
N GLN A 208 -11.71 7.00 -15.39
CA GLN A 208 -12.06 6.84 -16.80
C GLN A 208 -10.93 6.05 -17.50
N ASP A 209 -11.28 5.24 -18.50
CA ASP A 209 -10.34 4.45 -19.32
C ASP A 209 -9.37 3.54 -18.52
N GLY A 210 -9.72 3.16 -17.29
CA GLY A 210 -8.82 2.39 -16.41
C GLY A 210 -7.65 3.19 -15.83
N LYS A 211 -7.64 4.52 -15.95
CA LYS A 211 -6.57 5.42 -15.44
C LYS A 211 -6.71 5.68 -13.94
N LEU A 212 -6.43 4.66 -13.14
CA LEU A 212 -6.58 4.68 -11.69
C LEU A 212 -5.70 5.74 -11.02
N ALA A 213 -4.43 5.86 -11.41
CA ALA A 213 -3.49 6.81 -10.80
C ALA A 213 -3.98 8.27 -10.93
N ARG A 214 -4.57 8.63 -12.08
CA ARG A 214 -5.16 9.95 -12.30
C ARG A 214 -6.35 10.19 -11.38
N ALA A 215 -7.21 9.18 -11.21
CA ALA A 215 -8.37 9.27 -10.32
C ALA A 215 -7.94 9.40 -8.85
N GLN A 216 -6.89 8.71 -8.42
CA GLN A 216 -6.31 8.85 -7.09
C GLN A 216 -5.74 10.25 -6.85
N LYS A 217 -5.03 10.82 -7.84
CA LYS A 217 -4.54 12.21 -7.78
C LYS A 217 -5.69 13.23 -7.71
N ASN A 218 -6.76 13.00 -8.46
CA ASN A 218 -7.96 13.84 -8.37
C ASN A 218 -8.63 13.71 -6.99
N MET A 219 -8.65 12.52 -6.40
CA MET A 219 -9.19 12.33 -5.06
C MET A 219 -8.33 13.00 -3.98
N SER A 220 -7.01 12.91 -4.06
CA SER A 220 -6.14 13.59 -3.09
C SER A 220 -6.38 15.09 -3.12
N THR A 221 -6.40 15.69 -4.32
CA THR A 221 -6.71 17.11 -4.49
C THR A 221 -8.11 17.49 -4.00
N ILE A 222 -9.14 16.63 -4.18
CA ILE A 222 -10.46 16.85 -3.57
C ILE A 222 -10.39 16.87 -2.04
N LEU A 223 -9.74 15.89 -1.41
CA LEU A 223 -9.63 15.85 0.05
C LEU A 223 -8.82 17.03 0.60
N ASP A 224 -7.76 17.45 -0.09
CA ASP A 224 -6.95 18.62 0.28
C ASP A 224 -7.78 19.91 0.20
N THR A 225 -8.63 20.04 -0.81
CA THR A 225 -9.53 21.20 -0.91
C THR A 225 -10.60 21.21 0.18
N LEU A 226 -11.15 20.06 0.56
CA LEU A 226 -12.08 19.97 1.70
C LEU A 226 -11.39 20.36 3.01
N ARG A 227 -10.13 19.95 3.18
CA ARG A 227 -9.33 20.25 4.37
C ARG A 227 -8.96 21.73 4.50
N THR A 228 -8.70 22.39 3.37
CA THR A 228 -8.30 23.81 3.33
C THR A 228 -9.49 24.77 3.22
N SER A 229 -10.68 24.25 2.87
CA SER A 229 -11.90 25.04 2.82
C SER A 229 -12.39 25.47 4.20
N SER A 230 -13.08 26.62 4.25
CA SER A 230 -13.78 27.08 5.45
C SER A 230 -14.80 26.04 5.93
N PRO A 231 -15.07 25.95 7.25
CA PRO A 231 -16.18 25.17 7.77
C PRO A 231 -17.49 25.49 7.03
N PRO A 232 -18.29 24.48 6.65
CA PRO A 232 -19.53 24.70 5.91
C PRO A 232 -20.61 25.32 6.82
N ASN A 233 -21.40 26.23 6.25
CA ASN A 233 -22.61 26.73 6.90
C ASN A 233 -23.79 25.78 6.62
N ILE A 234 -24.06 24.86 7.55
CA ILE A 234 -25.09 23.83 7.41
C ILE A 234 -26.49 24.44 7.60
N GLN A 235 -27.34 24.32 6.58
CA GLN A 235 -28.73 24.74 6.68
C GLN A 235 -29.55 23.78 7.56
N SER A 236 -30.38 24.34 8.45
CA SER A 236 -31.28 23.55 9.32
C SER A 236 -32.27 22.68 8.54
N ARG A 237 -32.67 23.09 7.33
CA ARG A 237 -33.57 22.33 6.46
C ARG A 237 -32.93 21.07 5.86
N ARG A 238 -31.61 21.06 5.71
CA ARG A 238 -30.84 20.00 5.04
C ARG A 238 -29.63 19.61 5.92
N PRO A 239 -29.88 18.99 7.10
CA PRO A 239 -28.80 18.58 7.97
C PRO A 239 -28.04 17.37 7.40
N LEU A 240 -26.75 17.31 7.70
CA LEU A 240 -25.92 16.13 7.42
C LEU A 240 -26.22 15.02 8.44
N ILE A 241 -26.21 13.76 7.98
CA ILE A 241 -26.59 12.61 8.80
C ILE A 241 -25.46 12.31 9.80
N GLY A 242 -25.74 12.36 11.11
CA GLY A 242 -24.78 11.96 12.15
C GLY A 242 -23.51 12.80 12.18
N ALA A 243 -23.59 14.06 11.74
CA ALA A 243 -22.41 14.90 11.59
C ALA A 243 -21.93 15.48 12.94
N PRO A 244 -20.60 15.52 13.16
CA PRO A 244 -19.99 16.34 14.22
C PRO A 244 -20.22 17.84 13.95
N PRO A 245 -19.92 18.74 14.90
CA PRO A 245 -20.04 20.18 14.69
C PRO A 245 -19.24 20.65 13.46
N ALA A 246 -19.79 21.62 12.72
CA ALA A 246 -19.27 22.05 11.43
C ALA A 246 -17.75 22.38 11.40
N PRO A 247 -17.18 23.12 12.37
CA PRO A 247 -15.73 23.35 12.45
C PRO A 247 -14.84 22.10 12.51
N GLN A 248 -15.33 20.94 12.93
CA GLN A 248 -14.54 19.70 12.96
C GLN A 248 -14.49 19.00 11.60
N LEU A 249 -15.41 19.30 10.67
CA LEU A 249 -15.50 18.62 9.38
C LEU A 249 -14.25 18.79 8.50
N PRO A 250 -13.64 19.99 8.36
CA PRO A 250 -12.44 20.14 7.54
C PRO A 250 -11.22 19.39 8.08
N LEU A 251 -11.16 19.12 9.39
CA LEU A 251 -10.04 18.38 9.99
C LEU A 251 -10.00 16.93 9.50
N ASP A 252 -11.18 16.31 9.35
CA ASP A 252 -11.36 14.93 8.88
C ASP A 252 -12.04 14.88 7.50
N PRO A 253 -11.30 15.13 6.40
CA PRO A 253 -11.89 15.25 5.06
C PRO A 253 -12.52 13.94 4.55
N VAL A 254 -12.04 12.78 5.01
CA VAL A 254 -12.63 11.48 4.66
C VAL A 254 -14.01 11.34 5.30
N LEU A 255 -14.13 11.63 6.60
CA LEU A 255 -15.41 11.66 7.30
C LEU A 255 -16.34 12.68 6.64
N TYR A 256 -15.85 13.88 6.35
CA TYR A 256 -16.62 14.92 5.68
C TYR A 256 -17.21 14.45 4.34
N LEU A 257 -16.40 13.80 3.49
CA LEU A 257 -16.87 13.18 2.25
C LEU A 257 -17.95 12.12 2.52
N THR A 258 -17.75 11.24 3.50
CA THR A 258 -18.72 10.17 3.81
C THR A 258 -20.08 10.74 4.21
N LEU A 259 -20.10 11.76 5.07
CA LEU A 259 -21.32 12.41 5.57
C LEU A 259 -22.08 13.11 4.44
N ILE A 260 -21.36 13.79 3.54
CA ILE A 260 -21.94 14.44 2.36
C ILE A 260 -22.61 13.41 1.44
N VAL A 261 -21.91 12.31 1.13
CA VAL A 261 -22.44 11.31 0.19
C VAL A 261 -23.61 10.57 0.81
N ASP A 262 -23.54 10.20 2.09
CA ASP A 262 -24.59 9.44 2.76
C ASP A 262 -25.87 10.28 3.00
N SER A 263 -25.74 11.60 3.22
CA SER A 263 -26.90 12.50 3.37
C SER A 263 -27.72 12.61 2.09
N VAL A 264 -27.04 12.69 0.94
CA VAL A 264 -27.68 12.80 -0.38
C VAL A 264 -28.11 11.44 -0.95
N ALA A 265 -27.63 10.34 -0.40
CA ALA A 265 -27.90 9.02 -0.93
C ALA A 265 -29.40 8.65 -0.87
N PRO A 266 -30.02 8.24 -2.00
CA PRO A 266 -31.41 7.82 -2.00
C PRO A 266 -31.57 6.46 -1.31
N LEU A 267 -32.64 6.27 -0.54
CA LEU A 267 -32.88 5.01 0.19
C LEU A 267 -33.37 3.88 -0.71
N PHE A 268 -34.07 4.23 -1.78
CA PHE A 268 -34.64 3.30 -2.74
C PHE A 268 -34.49 3.85 -4.15
N ARG A 269 -34.58 2.94 -5.12
CA ARG A 269 -34.71 3.27 -6.54
C ARG A 269 -36.08 2.85 -7.05
N ILE A 270 -36.57 3.49 -8.09
CA ILE A 270 -37.86 3.16 -8.70
C ILE A 270 -37.62 2.19 -9.86
N ARG A 271 -38.33 1.06 -9.88
CA ARG A 271 -38.45 0.21 -11.07
C ARG A 271 -39.76 0.54 -11.77
N GLN A 272 -39.70 0.66 -13.09
CA GLN A 272 -40.89 0.61 -13.92
C GLN A 272 -41.23 -0.86 -14.15
N GLN A 273 -42.35 -1.32 -13.60
CA GLN A 273 -42.83 -2.69 -13.80
C GLN A 273 -44.06 -2.67 -14.70
N LYS A 274 -43.97 -3.34 -15.85
CA LYS A 274 -45.03 -3.40 -16.85
C LYS A 274 -46.03 -4.50 -16.51
N GLY A 275 -47.32 -4.26 -16.76
CA GLY A 275 -48.37 -5.28 -16.70
C GLY A 275 -48.86 -5.63 -15.29
N ILE A 276 -48.43 -4.90 -14.26
CA ILE A 276 -48.81 -5.16 -12.87
C ILE A 276 -50.23 -4.69 -12.55
N ALA A 277 -50.62 -3.52 -13.05
CA ALA A 277 -51.97 -2.96 -12.87
C ALA A 277 -52.93 -3.33 -14.02
N GLY A 278 -52.56 -4.29 -14.87
CA GLY A 278 -53.27 -4.60 -16.11
C GLY A 278 -52.98 -3.62 -17.26
N GLY A 279 -53.58 -3.86 -18.43
CA GLY A 279 -53.54 -2.93 -19.57
C GLY A 279 -52.16 -2.64 -20.17
N GLY A 280 -51.12 -3.42 -19.87
CA GLY A 280 -49.75 -3.24 -20.42
C GLY A 280 -48.99 -2.00 -19.92
N THR A 281 -49.59 -1.20 -19.05
CA THR A 281 -48.98 0.04 -18.52
C THR A 281 -47.85 -0.26 -17.55
N ALA A 282 -46.86 0.65 -17.50
CA ALA A 282 -45.75 0.59 -16.56
C ALA A 282 -46.11 1.32 -15.27
N VAL A 283 -46.02 0.62 -14.15
CA VAL A 283 -46.26 1.17 -12.82
C VAL A 283 -44.93 1.36 -12.09
N GLN A 284 -44.84 2.45 -11.34
CA GLN A 284 -43.66 2.79 -10.56
C GLN A 284 -43.68 2.05 -9.24
N VAL A 285 -42.70 1.17 -9.03
CA VAL A 285 -42.58 0.36 -7.82
C VAL A 285 -41.24 0.68 -7.15
N PRO A 286 -41.25 1.22 -5.91
CA PRO A 286 -40.03 1.51 -5.17
C PRO A 286 -39.35 0.22 -4.71
N HIS A 287 -38.02 0.19 -4.77
CA HIS A 287 -37.20 -0.95 -4.36
C HIS A 287 -36.02 -0.50 -3.51
N PRO A 288 -35.80 -1.07 -2.30
CA PRO A 288 -34.75 -0.64 -1.40
C PRO A 288 -33.36 -0.85 -2.02
N LEU A 289 -32.42 0.02 -1.66
CA LEU A 289 -31.04 -0.03 -2.13
C LEU A 289 -30.09 -0.47 -1.01
N THR A 290 -29.11 -1.29 -1.36
CA THR A 290 -27.99 -1.60 -0.43
C THR A 290 -27.06 -0.39 -0.29
N LEU A 291 -26.34 -0.26 0.82
CA LEU A 291 -25.44 0.87 1.10
C LEU A 291 -24.50 1.20 -0.08
N ARG A 292 -23.85 0.19 -0.66
CA ARG A 292 -22.95 0.38 -1.81
C ARG A 292 -23.69 0.94 -3.03
N GLN A 293 -24.92 0.50 -3.27
CA GLN A 293 -25.75 1.01 -4.38
C GLN A 293 -26.21 2.45 -4.11
N ARG A 294 -26.61 2.78 -2.88
CA ARG A 294 -26.99 4.13 -2.44
C ARG A 294 -25.86 5.13 -2.68
N ARG A 295 -24.66 4.81 -2.19
CA ARG A 295 -23.44 5.61 -2.38
C ARG A 295 -23.10 5.75 -3.86
N ARG A 296 -23.20 4.68 -4.66
CA ARG A 296 -22.97 4.76 -6.11
C ARG A 296 -23.90 5.73 -6.81
N THR A 297 -25.19 5.72 -6.47
CA THR A 297 -26.16 6.64 -7.08
C THR A 297 -25.90 8.09 -6.68
N ALA A 298 -25.56 8.34 -5.41
CA ALA A 298 -25.20 9.67 -4.92
C ALA A 298 -23.94 10.20 -5.63
N ILE A 299 -22.85 9.42 -5.64
CA ILE A 299 -21.58 9.80 -6.27
C ILE A 299 -21.79 10.14 -7.76
N LYS A 300 -22.59 9.34 -8.47
CA LYS A 300 -22.94 9.65 -9.86
C LYS A 300 -23.61 11.02 -9.98
N TRP A 301 -24.59 11.31 -9.13
CA TRP A 301 -25.28 12.61 -9.19
C TRP A 301 -24.37 13.79 -8.83
N ILE A 302 -23.42 13.59 -7.93
CA ILE A 302 -22.41 14.60 -7.56
C ILE A 302 -21.49 14.87 -8.75
N ILE A 303 -21.00 13.83 -9.42
CA ILE A 303 -20.15 13.98 -10.61
C ILE A 303 -20.94 14.69 -11.72
N ASP A 304 -22.17 14.25 -12.02
CA ASP A 304 -23.06 14.90 -13.00
C ASP A 304 -23.30 16.39 -12.66
N GLY A 305 -23.41 16.74 -11.37
CA GLY A 305 -23.57 18.12 -10.90
C GLY A 305 -22.28 18.94 -11.07
N SER A 306 -21.13 18.33 -10.78
CA SER A 306 -19.83 18.96 -10.91
C SER A 306 -19.45 19.29 -12.35
N GLU A 307 -19.89 18.51 -13.33
CA GLU A 307 -19.62 18.75 -14.76
C GLU A 307 -20.23 20.07 -15.25
N LYS A 308 -21.29 20.57 -14.60
CA LYS A 308 -21.95 21.83 -14.96
C LYS A 308 -21.22 23.07 -14.43
N ARG A 309 -20.21 22.89 -13.57
CA ARG A 309 -19.43 24.00 -13.00
C ARG A 309 -18.36 24.48 -13.97
N ARG A 310 -17.99 25.76 -13.83
CA ARG A 310 -17.04 26.44 -14.74
C ARG A 310 -15.56 26.31 -14.32
N ASP A 311 -15.24 25.65 -13.22
CA ASP A 311 -13.83 25.53 -12.78
C ASP A 311 -13.01 24.69 -13.78
N ALA A 312 -11.73 25.04 -13.97
CA ALA A 312 -10.90 24.39 -14.99
C ALA A 312 -10.61 22.91 -14.69
N GLN A 313 -10.23 22.60 -13.44
CA GLN A 313 -9.86 21.25 -13.04
C GLN A 313 -11.06 20.48 -12.47
N LEU A 314 -11.20 19.22 -12.89
CA LEU A 314 -12.28 18.34 -12.42
C LEU A 314 -12.29 18.19 -10.89
N ALA A 315 -11.12 18.07 -10.26
CA ALA A 315 -11.02 17.92 -8.81
C ALA A 315 -11.65 19.09 -8.06
N HIS A 316 -11.32 20.33 -8.45
CA HIS A 316 -11.90 21.54 -7.86
C HIS A 316 -13.41 21.63 -8.12
N ARG A 317 -13.89 21.29 -9.33
CA ARG A 317 -15.34 21.25 -9.61
C ARG A 317 -16.07 20.30 -8.66
N VAL A 318 -15.55 19.10 -8.48
CA VAL A 318 -16.15 18.08 -7.60
C VAL A 318 -16.10 18.53 -6.14
N ALA A 319 -14.97 19.06 -5.67
CA ALA A 319 -14.84 19.54 -4.31
C ALA A 319 -15.78 20.70 -3.99
N ASN A 320 -15.87 21.67 -4.89
CA ASN A 320 -16.78 22.80 -4.72
C ASN A 320 -18.25 22.31 -4.73
N GLU A 321 -18.59 21.26 -5.49
CA GLU A 321 -19.91 20.62 -5.44
C GLU A 321 -20.18 19.94 -4.11
N LEU A 322 -19.19 19.23 -3.55
CA LEU A 322 -19.26 18.65 -2.21
C LEU A 322 -19.51 19.71 -1.12
N ILE A 323 -18.81 20.84 -1.17
CA ILE A 323 -19.02 21.96 -0.23
C ILE A 323 -20.45 22.51 -0.37
N ALA A 324 -20.92 22.75 -1.60
CA ALA A 324 -22.29 23.22 -1.81
C ALA A 324 -23.37 22.23 -1.35
N ILE A 325 -23.08 20.92 -1.41
CA ILE A 325 -23.97 19.89 -0.84
C ILE A 325 -23.98 19.97 0.69
N ALA A 326 -22.82 20.12 1.32
CA ALA A 326 -22.70 20.26 2.78
C ALA A 326 -23.49 21.45 3.31
N GLU A 327 -23.52 22.54 2.55
CA GLU A 327 -24.27 23.76 2.87
C GLU A 327 -25.76 23.68 2.44
N GLY A 328 -26.19 22.59 1.80
CA GLY A 328 -27.58 22.40 1.36
C GLY A 328 -28.00 23.15 0.09
N ARG A 329 -27.08 23.85 -0.58
CA ARG A 329 -27.35 24.69 -1.76
C ARG A 329 -27.33 23.95 -3.09
N SER A 330 -26.87 22.70 -3.12
CA SER A 330 -26.74 21.94 -4.36
C SER A 330 -28.09 21.45 -4.91
N GLY A 331 -28.19 21.37 -6.24
CA GLY A 331 -29.36 20.76 -6.91
C GLY A 331 -29.42 19.23 -6.77
N VAL A 332 -28.40 18.61 -6.20
CA VAL A 332 -28.38 17.15 -5.95
C VAL A 332 -29.41 16.76 -4.89
N TRP A 333 -29.64 17.64 -3.90
CA TRP A 333 -30.71 17.48 -2.93
C TRP A 333 -32.09 17.46 -3.59
N ASP A 334 -32.33 18.32 -4.58
CA ASP A 334 -33.61 18.35 -5.29
C ASP A 334 -33.84 17.04 -6.07
N ARG A 335 -32.76 16.47 -6.65
CA ARG A 335 -32.80 15.16 -7.32
C ARG A 335 -33.16 14.03 -6.34
N ARG A 336 -32.60 14.05 -5.12
CA ARG A 336 -32.95 13.12 -4.04
C ARG A 336 -34.42 13.27 -3.64
N ASP A 337 -34.87 14.50 -3.43
CA ASP A 337 -36.23 14.80 -3.00
C ASP A 337 -37.25 14.40 -4.06
N GLN A 338 -36.97 14.65 -5.35
CA GLN A 338 -37.78 14.16 -6.47
C GLN A 338 -37.88 12.64 -6.47
N GLN A 339 -36.75 11.93 -6.35
CA GLN A 339 -36.73 10.47 -6.29
C GLN A 339 -37.58 9.94 -5.11
N HIS A 340 -37.54 10.61 -3.96
CA HIS A 340 -38.32 10.22 -2.79
C HIS A 340 -39.81 10.53 -2.94
N LYS A 341 -40.17 11.71 -3.45
CA LYS A 341 -41.57 12.09 -3.76
C LYS A 341 -42.23 11.08 -4.68
N ILE A 342 -41.53 10.69 -5.74
CA ILE A 342 -42.04 9.71 -6.70
C ILE A 342 -42.21 8.33 -6.04
N GLY A 343 -41.26 7.91 -5.18
CA GLY A 343 -41.42 6.64 -4.46
C GLY A 343 -42.53 6.64 -3.43
N ILE A 344 -42.78 7.76 -2.74
CA ILE A 344 -43.91 7.91 -1.80
C ILE A 344 -45.23 7.80 -2.55
N SER A 345 -45.34 8.43 -3.74
CA SER A 345 -46.51 8.28 -4.61
C SER A 345 -46.73 6.82 -5.02
N GLY A 346 -45.65 6.12 -5.40
CA GLY A 346 -45.70 4.70 -5.78
C GLY A 346 -45.81 3.69 -4.64
N ARG A 347 -45.98 4.11 -3.37
CA ARG A 347 -45.97 3.20 -2.21
C ARG A 347 -47.05 2.11 -2.26
N ALA A 348 -48.23 2.46 -2.78
CA ALA A 348 -49.36 1.53 -2.88
C ALA A 348 -49.09 0.37 -3.84
N ASN A 349 -48.19 0.58 -4.82
CA ASN A 349 -47.89 -0.40 -5.86
C ASN A 349 -47.03 -1.57 -5.36
N LEU A 350 -46.47 -1.46 -4.14
CA LEU A 350 -45.70 -2.53 -3.51
C LEU A 350 -46.53 -3.82 -3.31
N GLY A 351 -47.82 -3.69 -3.02
CA GLY A 351 -48.72 -4.83 -2.84
C GLY A 351 -49.07 -5.55 -4.15
N LEU A 352 -49.00 -4.84 -5.28
CA LEU A 352 -49.24 -5.44 -6.60
C LEU A 352 -47.99 -6.11 -7.17
N ALA A 353 -46.80 -5.84 -6.61
CA ALA A 353 -45.58 -6.46 -7.07
C ALA A 353 -45.64 -7.99 -6.91
N PRO A 354 -45.33 -8.78 -7.95
CA PRO A 354 -45.36 -10.23 -7.84
C PRO A 354 -44.35 -10.67 -6.78
N ARG A 355 -44.84 -11.31 -5.70
CA ARG A 355 -43.97 -11.96 -4.73
C ARG A 355 -43.23 -13.06 -5.48
N ARG A 356 -41.91 -12.91 -5.64
CA ARG A 356 -41.06 -14.03 -6.07
C ARG A 356 -41.21 -15.11 -4.99
N ARG A 357 -41.93 -16.18 -5.33
CA ARG A 357 -41.95 -17.42 -4.54
C ARG A 357 -40.61 -18.11 -4.66
#